data_AF-A0A7J9AG17-F1
#
_entry.id   AF-A0A7J9AG17-F1
#
_cell.length_a   1.000
_cell.length_b   1.000
_cell.length_c   1.000
_cell.angle_alpha   90.00
_cell.angle_beta   90.00
_cell.angle_gamma   90.00
#
_symmetry.space_group_name_H-M   'P 1'
#
loop_
_entity.id
_entity.type
_entity.pdbx_description
1 polymer ?
#
loop_
_entity_poly.entity_id
_entity_poly.type
_entity_poly.pdbx_seq_one_letter_code
_entity_poly.pdbx_strand_id
1 'polypeptide(L)' 'GSPWTFNNQLSVFAVLSNGIDPLETPLLKAGFWVQVHNLPSGMYSESIAKQFGDFIGEFVEYQAIRNGP' A
#
# COMPACT_ATOMS: atom_id res chain seq x y z
N GLY A 1 -16.28 -8.13 8.75
CA GLY A 1 -14.83 -8.00 8.53
C GLY A 1 -14.60 -7.00 7.42
N SER A 2 -13.54 -6.21 7.50
CA SER A 2 -13.08 -5.39 6.37
C SER A 2 -12.67 -6.31 5.20
N PRO A 3 -12.62 -5.82 3.94
CA PRO A 3 -12.44 -6.65 2.75
C PRO A 3 -11.21 -7.58 2.76
N TRP A 4 -10.21 -7.29 3.63
CA TRP A 4 -8.93 -7.99 3.72
C TRP A 4 -8.70 -8.69 5.07
N THR A 5 -9.72 -8.79 5.91
CA THR A 5 -9.60 -9.38 7.26
C THR A 5 -10.55 -10.56 7.42
N PHE A 6 -10.02 -11.74 7.71
CA PHE A 6 -10.79 -12.87 8.21
C PHE A 6 -10.40 -13.09 9.68
N ASN A 7 -11.33 -12.99 10.61
CA ASN A 7 -11.04 -13.07 12.06
C ASN A 7 -9.91 -12.12 12.53
N ASN A 8 -9.84 -10.89 12.01
CA ASN A 8 -8.74 -9.93 12.25
C ASN A 8 -7.34 -10.43 11.83
N GLN A 9 -7.26 -11.45 10.99
CA GLN A 9 -6.02 -11.90 10.35
C GLN A 9 -5.96 -11.37 8.92
N LEU A 10 -4.76 -10.94 8.51
CA LEU A 10 -4.47 -10.48 7.16
C LEU A 10 -4.30 -11.69 6.23
N SER A 11 -5.06 -11.74 5.15
CA SER A 11 -4.85 -12.71 4.07
C SER A 11 -4.10 -12.05 2.92
N VAL A 12 -3.00 -12.67 2.47
CA VAL A 12 -2.17 -12.18 1.36
C VAL A 12 -2.29 -13.13 0.18
N PHE A 13 -2.50 -12.57 -1.01
CA PHE A 13 -2.63 -13.32 -2.25
C PHE A 13 -1.66 -12.78 -3.30
N ALA A 14 -1.11 -13.67 -4.12
CA ALA A 14 -0.30 -13.30 -5.28
C ALA A 14 -0.91 -13.90 -6.55
N VAL A 15 -0.86 -13.14 -7.64
CA VAL A 15 -1.20 -13.63 -8.97
C VAL A 15 0.03 -14.27 -9.57
N LEU A 16 -0.06 -15.56 -9.90
CA LEU A 16 1.06 -16.32 -10.47
C LEU A 16 1.04 -16.25 -11.98
N SER A 17 2.22 -16.06 -12.57
CA SER A 17 2.44 -16.23 -14.00
C SER A 17 2.74 -17.69 -14.34
N ASN A 18 2.47 -18.11 -15.57
CA ASN A 18 2.72 -19.49 -16.00
C ASN A 18 4.20 -19.87 -15.84
N GLY A 19 4.45 -21.05 -15.28
CA GLY A 19 5.80 -21.58 -15.08
C GLY A 19 6.49 -21.13 -13.80
N ILE A 20 5.85 -20.28 -12.98
CA ILE A 20 6.32 -19.94 -11.63
C ILE A 20 5.87 -21.02 -10.65
N ASP A 21 6.78 -21.53 -9.82
CA ASP A 21 6.44 -22.40 -8.70
C ASP A 21 5.70 -21.58 -7.61
N PRO A 22 4.44 -21.93 -7.27
CA PRO A 22 3.72 -21.28 -6.17
C PRO A 22 4.47 -21.30 -4.84
N LEU A 23 5.27 -22.34 -4.58
CA LEU A 23 6.01 -22.51 -3.32
C LEU A 23 7.22 -21.57 -3.23
N GLU A 24 7.73 -21.10 -4.37
CA GLU A 24 8.81 -20.13 -4.43
C GLU A 24 8.31 -18.68 -4.42
N THR A 25 6.99 -18.46 -4.44
CA THR A 25 6.42 -17.10 -4.43
C THR A 25 6.24 -16.59 -2.99
N PRO A 26 7.03 -15.60 -2.54
CA PRO A 26 6.93 -15.12 -1.15
C PRO A 26 5.66 -14.27 -0.93
N LEU A 27 4.85 -14.66 0.05
CA LEU A 27 3.66 -13.91 0.50
C LEU A 27 3.95 -13.11 1.78
N LEU A 28 5.08 -12.39 1.80
CA LEU A 28 5.60 -11.71 3.00
C LEU A 28 5.17 -10.23 3.11
N LYS A 29 4.70 -9.63 2.02
CA LYS A 29 4.33 -8.22 1.95
C LYS A 29 2.91 -8.06 1.43
N ALA A 30 2.21 -7.04 1.93
CA ALA A 30 0.91 -6.61 1.43
C ALA A 30 0.90 -5.08 1.29
N GLY A 31 0.34 -4.59 0.19
CA GLY A 31 0.17 -3.16 -0.06
C GLY A 31 -1.10 -2.64 0.61
N PHE A 32 -1.02 -1.47 1.22
CA PHE A 32 -2.16 -0.79 1.82
C PHE A 32 -2.19 0.68 1.42
N TRP A 33 -3.39 1.21 1.19
CA TRP A 33 -3.61 2.65 1.20
C TRP A 33 -3.68 3.12 2.65
N VAL A 34 -2.78 4.04 3.02
CA VAL A 34 -2.78 4.67 4.33
C VAL A 34 -3.23 6.12 4.18
N GLN A 35 -4.30 6.47 4.88
CA GLN A 35 -4.77 7.85 4.94
C GLN A 35 -4.18 8.54 6.17
N VAL A 36 -3.40 9.60 5.95
CA VAL A 36 -2.85 10.42 7.03
C VAL A 36 -3.77 11.61 7.29
N HIS A 37 -4.25 11.73 8.53
CA HIS A 37 -5.16 12.79 8.96
C HIS A 37 -4.40 13.92 9.67
N ASN A 38 -5.01 15.11 9.70
CA ASN A 38 -4.51 16.29 10.42
C ASN A 38 -3.12 16.78 9.98
N LEU A 39 -2.75 16.55 8.71
CA LEU A 39 -1.56 17.16 8.14
C LEU A 39 -1.75 18.69 8.02
N PRO A 40 -0.75 19.50 8.39
CA PRO A 40 -0.76 20.93 8.13
C PRO A 40 -0.98 21.24 6.65
N SER A 41 -1.63 22.37 6.37
CA SER A 41 -1.80 22.85 5.00
C SER A 41 -0.43 23.03 4.32
N GLY A 42 -0.32 22.51 3.10
CA GLY A 42 0.93 22.51 2.32
C GLY A 42 1.78 21.25 2.44
N MET A 43 1.44 20.29 3.31
CA MET A 43 2.15 19.00 3.44
C MET A 43 1.57 17.87 2.56
N TYR A 44 0.93 18.20 1.44
CA TYR A 44 0.31 17.22 0.52
C TYR A 44 1.16 17.02 -0.73
N SER A 45 2.44 16.70 -0.57
CA SER A 45 3.34 16.42 -1.68
C SER A 45 3.76 14.96 -1.69
N GLU A 46 4.12 14.46 -2.87
CA GLU A 46 4.69 13.12 -3.04
C GLU A 46 5.94 12.92 -2.17
N SER A 47 6.77 13.95 -2.00
CA SER A 47 7.97 13.88 -1.15
C SER A 47 7.63 13.63 0.33
N ILE A 48 6.53 14.20 0.81
CA ILE A 48 6.04 13.97 2.18
C ILE A 48 5.38 12.59 2.28
N ALA A 49 4.58 12.21 1.28
CA ALA A 49 3.98 10.88 1.22
C ALA A 49 5.03 9.76 1.20
N LYS A 50 6.13 9.94 0.46
CA LYS A 50 7.26 9.02 0.43
C LYS A 50 7.94 8.90 1.79
N GLN A 51 8.21 10.03 2.45
CA GLN A 51 8.80 10.02 3.80
C GLN A 51 7.93 9.26 4.81
N PHE A 52 6.61 9.50 4.82
CA PHE A 52 5.70 8.76 5.70
C PHE A 52 5.58 7.28 5.29
N GLY A 53 5.49 6.99 3.99
CA GLY A 53 5.40 5.63 3.47
C GLY A 53 6.62 4.79 3.84
N ASP A 54 7.82 5.33 3.65
CA ASP A 54 9.08 4.67 4.01
C ASP A 54 9.30 4.59 5.53
N PHE A 55 8.66 5.47 6.30
CA PHE A 55 8.66 5.37 7.76
C PHE A 55 7.76 4.23 8.26
N ILE A 56 6.59 4.04 7.65
CA ILE A 56 5.64 2.97 8.01
C ILE A 56 6.10 1.62 7.45
N GLY A 57 6.70 1.60 6.26
CA GLY A 57 7.14 0.41 5.55
C GLY A 57 7.93 0.76 4.29
N GLU A 58 7.41 0.36 3.14
CA GLU A 58 7.99 0.68 1.84
C GLU A 58 6.98 1.53 1.07
N PHE A 59 7.35 2.75 0.68
CA PHE A 59 6.48 3.56 -0.16
C PHE A 59 6.29 2.92 -1.53
N VAL A 60 5.02 2.77 -1.93
CA VAL A 60 4.65 2.19 -3.24
C VAL A 60 4.12 3.28 -4.18
N GLU A 61 3.10 4.01 -3.74
CA GLU A 61 2.41 4.98 -4.59
C GLU A 61 1.78 6.09 -3.72
N TYR A 62 1.64 7.28 -4.32
CA TYR A 62 0.91 8.41 -3.77
C TYR A 62 -0.26 8.78 -4.68
N GLN A 63 -1.43 9.01 -4.09
CA GLN A 63 -2.59 9.51 -4.82
C GLN A 63 -2.45 11.02 -5.05
N ALA A 64 -1.97 11.41 -6.24
CA ALA A 64 -2.00 12.80 -6.65
C ALA A 64 -3.45 13.28 -6.81
N ILE A 65 -3.77 14.45 -6.27
CA ILE A 65 -5.01 15.16 -6.62
C ILE A 65 -4.87 15.52 -8.10
N ARG A 66 -5.53 14.75 -8.97
CA ARG A 66 -5.67 15.11 -10.37
C ARG A 66 -6.49 16.39 -10.44
N ASN A 67 -5.86 17.50 -10.78
CA ASN A 67 -6.57 18.57 -11.47
C ASN A 67 -6.96 17.99 -12.83
N GLY A 68 -8.22 17.59 -12.98
CA GLY A 68 -8.78 17.29 -14.31
C GLY A 68 -8.77 18.55 -15.18
N PRO A 69 -8.95 18.41 -16.51
CA PRO A 69 -9.23 19.57 -17.37
C PRO A 69 -10.46 20.33 -16.89
#